data_AF-A0A2D7SHA0-F1
#
_entry.id   AF-A0A2D7SHA0-F1
#
_cell.length_a   1.000
_cell.length_b   1.000
_cell.length_c   1.000
_cell.angle_alpha   90.00
_cell.angle_beta   90.00
_cell.angle_gamma   90.00
#
_symmetry.space_group_name_H-M   'P 1'
#
loop_
_entity.id
_entity.type
_entity.pdbx_description
1 polymer ?
#
loop_
_entity_poly.entity_id
_entity_poly.type
_entity_poly.pdbx_seq_one_letter_code
_entity_poly.pdbx_strand_id
1 'polypeptide(L)'
;LKMGKHVFYAFGAAIWLFLVLGLIRPVLMGSWSEAVPYGIFSHLDWTMNFSVVYGNLFYNPFHALSIVFLYGSALLFAMHGATILAVSRFGGDRELEQIADRGTASERAALFWRWTMGFNASMEGIHRWAWWFAVLTTITGGIGILLTGTVVDNWYYWAQLHGYAPMN
;
A
#
# COMPACT_ATOMS: atom_id res chain seq x y z
N LEU A 1 7.16 24.54 12.50
CA LEU A 1 7.06 24.55 11.02
C LEU A 1 5.65 24.85 10.46
N LYS A 2 4.54 24.78 11.22
CA LYS A 2 3.17 25.07 10.72
C LYS A 2 2.75 24.31 9.44
N MET A 3 3.39 23.16 9.17
CA MET A 3 3.11 22.30 8.01
C MET A 3 1.84 21.49 8.22
N GLY A 4 1.27 21.00 7.10
CA GLY A 4 0.19 20.03 7.09
C GLY A 4 0.55 18.71 7.79
N LYS A 5 -0.46 17.87 8.06
CA LYS A 5 -0.32 16.65 8.88
C LYS A 5 -0.19 15.36 8.05
N HIS A 6 0.16 15.45 6.77
CA HIS A 6 0.21 14.31 5.85
C HIS A 6 1.10 13.17 6.34
N VAL A 7 2.26 13.47 6.94
CA VAL A 7 3.15 12.44 7.51
C VAL A 7 2.52 11.76 8.72
N PHE A 8 1.87 12.53 9.60
CA PHE A 8 1.16 11.98 10.77
C PHE A 8 0.05 11.01 10.35
N TYR A 9 -0.74 11.37 9.33
CA TYR A 9 -1.80 10.49 8.83
C TYR A 9 -1.27 9.23 8.15
N ALA A 10 -0.19 9.33 7.36
CA ALA A 10 0.43 8.15 6.76
C ALA A 10 1.05 7.22 7.81
N PHE A 11 1.68 7.80 8.83
CA PHE A 11 2.21 7.02 9.96
C PHE A 11 1.08 6.34 10.75
N GLY A 12 -0.05 7.02 10.95
CA GLY A 12 -1.25 6.44 11.53
C GLY A 12 -1.75 5.20 10.77
N ALA A 13 -1.70 5.21 9.44
CA ALA A 13 -2.06 4.05 8.62
C ALA A 13 -1.07 2.87 8.78
N ALA A 14 0.22 3.13 9.00
CA ALA A 14 1.19 2.08 9.31
C ALA A 14 0.97 1.51 10.72
N ILE A 15 0.74 2.39 11.71
CA ILE A 15 0.39 1.99 13.08
C ILE A 15 -0.88 1.14 13.09
N TRP A 16 -1.86 1.44 12.24
CA TRP A 16 -3.07 0.64 12.09
C TRP A 16 -2.77 -0.84 11.82
N LEU A 17 -1.97 -1.17 10.80
CA LEU A 17 -1.60 -2.56 10.52
C LEU A 17 -0.83 -3.20 11.69
N PHE A 18 0.11 -2.47 12.29
CA PHE A 18 0.87 -2.93 13.45
C PHE A 18 -0.06 -3.29 14.63
N LEU A 19 -1.02 -2.42 14.95
CA LEU A 19 -2.00 -2.67 16.01
C LEU A 19 -2.95 -3.81 15.67
N VAL A 20 -3.36 -3.97 14.40
CA VAL A 20 -4.19 -5.10 13.99
C VAL A 20 -3.46 -6.42 14.24
N LEU A 21 -2.19 -6.52 13.84
CA LEU A 21 -1.37 -7.73 13.99
C LEU A 21 -1.10 -8.12 15.44
N GLY A 22 -0.75 -7.15 16.28
CA GLY A 22 -0.24 -7.41 17.64
C GLY A 22 -1.21 -7.14 18.78
N LEU A 23 -2.33 -6.46 18.53
CA LEU A 23 -3.25 -6.01 19.58
C LEU A 23 -4.72 -6.30 19.25
N ILE A 24 -5.27 -5.68 18.20
CA ILE A 24 -6.71 -5.67 17.93
C ILE A 24 -7.21 -7.07 17.59
N ARG A 25 -6.60 -7.75 16.60
CA ARG A 25 -7.02 -9.11 16.24
C ARG A 25 -6.80 -10.10 17.39
N PRO A 26 -5.63 -10.16 18.06
CA PRO A 26 -5.45 -11.03 19.23
C PRO A 26 -6.50 -10.85 20.33
N VAL A 27 -6.89 -9.60 20.63
CA VAL A 27 -7.98 -9.31 21.59
C VAL A 27 -9.32 -9.85 21.09
N LEU A 28 -9.66 -9.65 19.81
CA LEU A 28 -10.91 -10.16 19.24
C LEU A 28 -10.97 -11.69 19.15
N MET A 29 -9.82 -12.33 18.95
CA MET A 29 -9.68 -13.80 18.99
C MET A 29 -9.61 -14.36 20.42
N GLY A 30 -9.52 -13.49 21.43
CA GLY A 30 -9.48 -13.89 22.85
C GLY A 30 -8.18 -14.53 23.31
N SER A 31 -7.09 -14.44 22.55
CA SER A 31 -5.80 -15.03 22.91
C SER A 31 -4.60 -14.25 22.39
N TRP A 32 -3.62 -14.00 23.26
CA TRP A 32 -2.32 -13.42 22.88
C TRP A 32 -1.44 -14.36 22.05
N SER A 33 -1.74 -15.67 22.03
CA SER A 33 -1.02 -16.63 21.19
C SER A 33 -1.20 -16.36 19.69
N GLU A 34 -2.21 -15.57 19.32
CA GLU A 34 -2.49 -15.14 17.95
C GLU A 34 -1.57 -14.02 17.47
N ALA A 35 -0.87 -13.33 18.38
CA ALA A 35 0.01 -12.21 18.04
C ALA A 35 1.32 -12.67 17.39
N VAL A 36 1.94 -11.77 16.63
CA VAL A 36 3.22 -12.02 15.96
C VAL A 36 4.37 -12.13 16.98
N PRO A 37 5.25 -13.14 16.90
CA PRO A 37 6.42 -13.26 17.77
C PRO A 37 7.54 -12.29 17.38
N TYR A 38 8.35 -11.86 18.35
CA TYR A 38 9.54 -11.05 18.10
C TYR A 38 10.74 -11.93 17.74
N GLY A 39 11.00 -12.11 16.44
CA GLY A 39 12.21 -12.77 15.95
C GLY A 39 12.24 -12.85 14.42
N ILE A 40 13.44 -12.85 13.84
CA ILE A 40 13.59 -12.78 12.38
C ILE A 40 12.95 -13.98 11.69
N PHE A 41 13.28 -15.21 12.06
CA PHE A 41 12.66 -16.37 11.41
C PHE A 41 11.28 -16.69 11.98
N SER A 42 11.07 -16.49 13.29
CA SER A 42 9.79 -16.81 13.91
C SER A 42 8.63 -15.94 13.39
N HIS A 43 8.84 -14.67 13.04
CA HIS A 43 7.76 -13.87 12.43
C HIS A 43 7.49 -14.27 10.96
N LEU A 44 8.50 -14.79 10.24
CA LEU A 44 8.31 -15.34 8.89
C LEU A 44 7.51 -16.65 8.96
N ASP A 45 7.85 -17.53 9.91
CA ASP A 45 7.10 -18.76 10.17
C ASP A 45 5.65 -18.45 10.56
N TRP A 46 5.43 -17.45 11.43
CA TRP A 46 4.08 -16.96 11.76
C TRP A 46 3.33 -16.50 10.51
N THR A 47 3.96 -15.71 9.64
CA THR A 47 3.34 -15.17 8.42
C THR A 47 2.91 -16.28 7.48
N MET A 48 3.76 -17.29 7.29
CA MET A 48 3.45 -18.46 6.48
C MET A 48 2.31 -19.29 7.09
N ASN A 49 2.42 -19.62 8.38
CA ASN A 49 1.44 -20.41 9.11
C ASN A 49 0.06 -19.75 9.11
N PHE A 50 0.00 -18.42 9.28
CA PHE A 50 -1.23 -17.66 9.21
C PHE A 50 -1.97 -17.88 7.88
N SER A 51 -1.25 -17.86 6.76
CA SER A 51 -1.83 -18.13 5.43
C SER A 51 -2.34 -19.57 5.30
N VAL A 52 -1.58 -20.53 5.83
CA VAL A 52 -1.95 -21.95 5.78
C VAL A 52 -3.21 -22.22 6.60
N VAL A 53 -3.25 -21.73 7.84
CA VAL A 53 -4.36 -21.95 8.78
C VAL A 53 -5.68 -21.40 8.23
N TYR A 54 -5.65 -20.21 7.61
CA TYR A 54 -6.85 -19.53 7.12
C TYR A 54 -7.14 -19.74 5.63
N GLY A 55 -6.68 -20.85 5.07
CA GLY A 55 -7.08 -21.28 3.73
C GLY A 55 -6.54 -20.41 2.60
N ASN A 56 -5.24 -20.11 2.64
CA ASN A 56 -4.46 -19.41 1.63
C ASN A 56 -4.86 -17.93 1.43
N LEU A 57 -4.04 -17.01 1.97
CA LEU A 57 -4.24 -15.57 1.87
C LEU A 57 -4.22 -15.01 0.44
N PHE A 58 -3.77 -15.75 -0.58
CA PHE A 58 -3.92 -15.28 -1.97
C PHE A 58 -5.39 -15.12 -2.38
N TYR A 59 -6.31 -15.79 -1.70
CA TYR A 59 -7.75 -15.64 -1.93
C TYR A 59 -8.37 -14.53 -1.08
N ASN A 60 -7.65 -13.90 -0.16
CA ASN A 60 -8.14 -12.73 0.56
C ASN A 60 -8.11 -11.48 -0.35
N PRO A 61 -9.25 -10.84 -0.66
CA PRO A 61 -9.28 -9.72 -1.60
C PRO A 61 -8.53 -8.49 -1.09
N PHE A 62 -8.48 -8.27 0.23
CA PHE A 62 -7.75 -7.16 0.81
C PHE A 62 -6.23 -7.40 0.83
N HIS A 63 -5.81 -8.66 0.97
CA HIS A 63 -4.41 -9.03 0.78
C HIS A 63 -3.96 -8.79 -0.67
N ALA A 64 -4.78 -9.17 -1.65
CA ALA A 64 -4.53 -8.87 -3.06
C ALA A 64 -4.44 -7.35 -3.33
N LEU A 65 -5.36 -6.55 -2.77
CA LEU A 65 -5.29 -5.09 -2.86
C LEU A 65 -4.03 -4.52 -2.21
N SER A 66 -3.62 -5.04 -1.05
CA SER A 66 -2.38 -4.64 -0.38
C SER A 66 -1.15 -4.90 -1.27
N ILE A 67 -1.10 -6.03 -1.97
CA ILE A 67 -0.07 -6.34 -2.97
C ILE A 67 -0.10 -5.34 -4.13
N VAL A 68 -1.28 -5.03 -4.69
CA VAL A 68 -1.44 -4.04 -5.77
C VAL A 68 -0.88 -2.68 -5.35
N PHE A 69 -1.17 -2.23 -4.14
CA PHE A 69 -0.68 -0.96 -3.63
C PHE A 69 0.81 -0.98 -3.28
N LEU A 70 1.34 -2.10 -2.80
CA LEU A 70 2.76 -2.27 -2.55
C LEU A 70 3.57 -2.23 -3.85
N TYR A 71 3.17 -3.01 -4.85
CA TYR A 71 3.79 -3.01 -6.18
C TYR A 71 3.60 -1.67 -6.87
N GLY A 72 2.40 -1.09 -6.76
CA GLY A 72 2.09 0.23 -7.28
C GLY A 72 2.94 1.33 -6.64
N SER A 73 3.28 1.21 -5.35
CA SER A 73 4.17 2.16 -4.66
C SER A 73 5.59 2.08 -5.23
N ALA A 74 6.13 0.88 -5.43
CA ALA A 74 7.44 0.70 -6.09
C ALA A 74 7.42 1.24 -7.53
N LEU A 75 6.37 0.92 -8.30
CA LEU A 75 6.17 1.41 -9.67
C LEU A 75 6.12 2.95 -9.72
N LEU A 76 5.26 3.58 -8.91
CA LEU A 76 5.10 5.03 -8.91
C LEU A 76 6.37 5.74 -8.44
N PHE A 77 7.07 5.23 -7.44
CA PHE A 77 8.33 5.83 -6.99
C PHE A 77 9.42 5.71 -8.06
N ALA A 78 9.52 4.55 -8.74
CA ALA A 78 10.45 4.39 -9.85
C ALA A 78 10.13 5.35 -11.01
N MET A 79 8.86 5.44 -11.42
CA MET A 79 8.40 6.37 -12.46
C MET A 79 8.69 7.83 -12.08
N HIS A 80 8.28 8.24 -10.89
CA HIS A 80 8.43 9.61 -10.42
C HIS A 80 9.90 9.99 -10.21
N GLY A 81 10.67 9.17 -9.48
CA GLY A 81 12.09 9.41 -9.24
C GLY A 81 12.90 9.50 -10.54
N ALA A 82 12.66 8.59 -11.49
CA ALA A 82 13.29 8.67 -12.81
C ALA A 82 12.87 9.93 -13.58
N THR A 83 11.60 10.34 -13.49
CA THR A 83 11.10 11.56 -14.13
C THR A 83 11.80 12.79 -13.58
N ILE A 84 11.83 12.96 -12.25
CA ILE A 84 12.45 14.12 -11.60
C ILE A 84 13.94 14.20 -11.94
N LEU A 85 14.67 13.08 -11.92
CA LEU A 85 16.07 13.07 -12.35
C LEU A 85 16.22 13.45 -13.83
N ALA A 86 15.33 13.00 -14.72
CA ALA A 86 15.40 13.33 -16.14
C ALA A 86 15.18 14.82 -16.42
N VAL A 87 14.31 15.48 -15.62
CA VAL A 87 14.02 16.93 -15.71
C VAL A 87 14.78 17.78 -14.70
N SER A 88 15.68 17.20 -13.90
CA SER A 88 16.53 17.93 -12.94
C SER A 88 17.41 18.99 -13.61
N ARG A 89 17.80 18.76 -14.87
CA ARG A 89 18.51 19.74 -15.72
C ARG A 89 17.74 21.05 -15.94
N PHE A 90 16.44 21.05 -15.67
CA PHE A 90 15.55 22.21 -15.74
C PHE A 90 15.09 22.67 -14.34
N GLY A 91 15.73 22.17 -13.27
CA GLY A 91 15.35 22.42 -11.88
C GLY A 91 14.06 21.70 -11.46
N GLY A 92 13.77 20.53 -12.02
CA GLY A 92 12.55 19.78 -11.71
C GLY A 92 12.46 19.24 -10.28
N ASP A 93 13.59 19.08 -9.60
CA ASP A 93 13.71 18.69 -8.19
C ASP A 93 13.29 19.81 -7.21
N ARG A 94 13.20 21.05 -7.68
CA ARG A 94 12.67 22.21 -6.94
C ARG A 94 11.13 22.22 -7.03
N GLU A 95 10.53 21.17 -6.50
CA GLU A 95 9.13 20.84 -6.78
C GLU A 95 8.14 21.84 -6.20
N LEU A 96 8.44 22.46 -5.05
CA LEU A 96 7.57 23.50 -4.49
C LEU A 96 7.48 24.72 -5.41
N GLU A 97 8.60 25.16 -5.99
CA GLU A 97 8.59 26.23 -6.98
C GLU A 97 7.86 25.82 -8.25
N GLN A 98 8.08 24.60 -8.74
CA GLN A 98 7.39 24.05 -9.91
C GLN A 98 5.86 23.92 -9.71
N ILE A 99 5.41 23.66 -8.48
CA ILE A 99 4.00 23.61 -8.10
C ILE A 99 3.40 25.00 -8.06
N ALA A 100 4.10 25.97 -7.47
CA ALA A 100 3.63 27.35 -7.33
C ALA A 100 3.64 28.11 -8.68
N ASP A 101 4.68 27.89 -9.49
CA ASP A 101 4.85 28.49 -10.81
C ASP A 101 5.38 27.44 -11.81
N ARG A 102 4.51 27.03 -12.75
CA ARG A 102 4.76 25.89 -13.62
C ARG A 102 5.86 26.19 -14.63
N GLY A 103 7.04 25.58 -14.46
CA GLY A 103 8.15 25.67 -15.39
C GLY A 103 8.19 24.56 -16.46
N THR A 104 9.17 24.67 -17.38
CA THR A 104 9.36 23.68 -18.46
C THR A 104 9.71 22.29 -17.94
N ALA A 105 10.26 22.16 -16.71
CA ALA A 105 10.49 20.88 -16.07
C ALA A 105 9.16 20.11 -15.87
N SER A 106 8.17 20.79 -15.28
CA SER A 106 6.83 20.23 -15.06
C SER A 106 6.08 19.93 -16.36
N GLU A 107 6.20 20.80 -17.35
CA GLU A 107 5.55 20.59 -18.65
C GLU A 107 6.12 19.38 -19.39
N ARG A 108 7.46 19.24 -19.43
CA ARG A 108 8.11 18.09 -20.07
C ARG A 108 7.84 16.77 -19.32
N ALA A 109 7.85 16.82 -17.98
CA ALA A 109 7.48 15.67 -17.15
C ALA A 109 6.04 15.21 -17.45
N ALA A 110 5.09 16.15 -17.49
CA ALA A 110 3.70 15.86 -17.82
C ALA A 110 3.53 15.35 -19.25
N LEU A 111 4.15 15.99 -20.23
CA LEU A 111 4.04 15.60 -21.65
C LEU A 111 4.65 14.23 -21.93
N PHE A 112 5.78 13.89 -21.30
CA PHE A 112 6.37 12.55 -21.40
C PHE A 112 5.33 11.48 -21.07
N TRP A 113 4.72 11.56 -19.89
CA TRP A 113 3.70 10.59 -19.48
C TRP A 113 2.43 10.65 -20.32
N ARG A 114 1.98 11.85 -20.71
CA ARG A 114 0.80 12.00 -21.58
C ARG A 114 1.00 11.29 -22.91
N TRP A 115 2.19 11.40 -23.50
CA TRP A 115 2.51 10.75 -24.77
C TRP A 115 2.77 9.25 -24.61
N THR A 116 3.28 8.81 -23.46
CA THR A 116 3.51 7.38 -23.18
C THR A 116 2.23 6.61 -22.88
N MET A 117 1.33 7.14 -22.05
CA MET A 117 0.17 6.38 -21.53
C MET A 117 -1.18 7.09 -21.66
N GLY A 118 -1.25 8.19 -22.42
CA GLY A 118 -2.51 8.88 -22.77
C GLY A 118 -3.06 9.85 -21.71
N PHE A 119 -2.51 9.84 -20.50
CA PHE A 119 -2.82 10.80 -19.43
C PHE A 119 -1.57 11.14 -18.61
N ASN A 120 -1.65 12.16 -17.77
CA ASN A 120 -0.53 12.61 -16.95
C ASN A 120 -1.00 13.24 -15.63
N ALA A 121 -0.08 13.41 -14.69
CA ALA A 121 -0.29 14.16 -13.45
C ALA A 121 0.29 15.59 -13.54
N SER A 122 -0.01 16.42 -12.55
CA SER A 122 0.74 17.64 -12.24
C SER A 122 1.85 17.34 -11.21
N MET A 123 2.77 18.29 -11.00
CA MET A 123 3.85 18.16 -10.01
C MET A 123 3.29 17.96 -8.59
N GLU A 124 2.21 18.64 -8.22
CA GLU A 124 1.55 18.40 -6.92
C GLU A 124 0.74 17.08 -6.94
N GLY A 125 0.06 16.80 -8.05
CA GLY A 125 -0.84 15.66 -8.17
C GLY A 125 -0.13 14.33 -7.99
N ILE A 126 1.07 14.15 -8.55
CA ILE A 126 1.82 12.89 -8.45
C ILE A 126 2.18 12.53 -7.00
N HIS A 127 2.43 13.53 -6.15
CA HIS A 127 2.68 13.32 -4.72
C HIS A 127 1.43 12.80 -4.00
N ARG A 128 0.23 13.21 -4.42
CA ARG A 128 -1.03 12.68 -3.87
C ARG A 128 -1.26 11.23 -4.30
N TRP A 129 -0.97 10.89 -5.56
CA TRP A 129 -0.99 9.51 -6.04
C TRP A 129 -0.03 8.62 -5.23
N ALA A 130 1.23 9.04 -5.09
CA ALA A 130 2.23 8.31 -4.31
C ALA A 130 1.82 8.13 -2.84
N TRP A 131 1.32 9.20 -2.21
CA TRP A 131 0.88 9.17 -0.82
C TRP A 131 -0.27 8.18 -0.60
N TRP A 132 -1.30 8.21 -1.45
CA TRP A 132 -2.43 7.30 -1.33
C TRP A 132 -2.07 5.84 -1.61
N PHE A 133 -1.21 5.56 -2.60
CA PHE A 133 -0.75 4.19 -2.86
C PHE A 133 0.03 3.61 -1.65
N ALA A 134 0.91 4.39 -1.06
CA ALA A 134 1.65 3.94 0.13
C ALA A 134 0.71 3.70 1.32
N VAL A 135 -0.21 4.64 1.60
CA VAL A 135 -1.18 4.54 2.71
C VAL A 135 -2.14 3.37 2.53
N LEU A 136 -2.66 3.17 1.33
CA LEU A 136 -3.63 2.10 1.07
C LEU A 136 -3.03 0.71 1.23
N THR A 137 -1.70 0.55 1.07
CA THR A 137 -1.00 -0.73 1.31
C THR A 137 -1.27 -1.27 2.73
N THR A 138 -1.08 -0.43 3.75
CA THR A 138 -1.24 -0.85 5.15
C THR A 138 -2.70 -0.81 5.61
N ILE A 139 -3.52 0.09 5.03
CA ILE A 139 -4.96 0.10 5.30
C ILE A 139 -5.62 -1.21 4.85
N THR A 140 -5.44 -1.60 3.59
CA THR A 140 -6.03 -2.86 3.09
C THR A 140 -5.39 -4.08 3.74
N GLY A 141 -4.07 -4.06 3.98
CA GLY A 141 -3.39 -5.11 4.73
C GLY A 141 -4.01 -5.33 6.11
N GLY A 142 -4.27 -4.25 6.85
CA GLY A 142 -4.90 -4.33 8.17
C GLY A 142 -6.34 -4.82 8.12
N ILE A 143 -7.14 -4.39 7.13
CA ILE A 143 -8.51 -4.92 6.94
C ILE A 143 -8.48 -6.43 6.66
N GLY A 144 -7.58 -6.87 5.78
CA GLY A 144 -7.44 -8.28 5.41
C GLY A 144 -7.09 -9.17 6.61
N ILE A 145 -6.13 -8.74 7.44
CA ILE A 145 -5.77 -9.46 8.67
C ILE A 145 -6.91 -9.44 9.67
N LEU A 146 -7.55 -8.27 9.89
CA LEU A 146 -8.60 -8.13 10.88
C LEU A 146 -9.77 -9.09 10.63
N LEU A 147 -10.20 -9.26 9.38
CA LEU A 147 -11.29 -10.16 9.00
C LEU A 147 -10.92 -11.65 9.09
N THR A 148 -9.62 -11.97 9.07
CA THR A 148 -9.14 -13.35 9.04
C THR A 148 -9.24 -13.99 10.43
N GLY A 149 -10.08 -15.03 10.55
CA GLY A 149 -10.41 -15.71 11.80
C GLY A 149 -11.46 -15.02 12.68
N THR A 150 -11.77 -13.74 12.44
CA THR A 150 -12.88 -13.05 13.13
C THR A 150 -14.18 -13.12 12.34
N VAL A 151 -14.10 -13.13 11.01
CA VAL A 151 -15.25 -13.14 10.09
C VAL A 151 -15.10 -14.27 9.06
N VAL A 152 -13.89 -14.51 8.55
CA VAL A 152 -13.62 -15.53 7.53
C VAL A 152 -12.55 -16.49 8.02
N ASP A 153 -12.92 -17.76 8.15
CA ASP A 153 -12.01 -18.83 8.62
C ASP A 153 -11.26 -19.54 7.49
N ASN A 154 -11.74 -19.42 6.25
CA ASN A 154 -11.09 -20.02 5.08
C ASN A 154 -11.30 -19.16 3.83
N TRP A 155 -10.23 -18.52 3.36
CA TRP A 155 -10.29 -17.60 2.22
C TRP A 155 -10.51 -18.30 0.88
N TYR A 156 -9.96 -19.50 0.67
CA TYR A 156 -10.23 -20.27 -0.54
C TYR A 156 -11.72 -20.64 -0.66
N TYR A 157 -12.32 -21.13 0.42
CA TYR A 157 -13.74 -21.44 0.45
C TYR A 157 -14.60 -20.17 0.27
N TRP A 158 -14.22 -19.07 0.92
CA TRP A 158 -14.85 -17.77 0.70
C TRP A 158 -14.80 -17.36 -0.78
N ALA A 159 -13.66 -17.54 -1.44
CA ALA A 159 -13.50 -17.22 -2.85
C ALA A 159 -14.32 -18.12 -3.79
N GLN A 160 -14.54 -19.39 -3.43
CA GLN A 160 -15.45 -20.28 -4.17
C GLN A 160 -16.90 -19.80 -4.05
N LEU A 161 -17.34 -19.45 -2.83
CA LEU A 161 -18.70 -18.91 -2.60
C LEU A 161 -18.97 -17.62 -3.38
N HIS A 162 -17.93 -16.82 -3.61
CA HIS A 162 -18.03 -15.54 -4.32
C HIS A 162 -17.53 -15.62 -5.77
N GLY A 163 -17.31 -16.83 -6.30
CA GLY A 163 -17.14 -17.08 -7.74
C GLY A 163 -15.84 -16.57 -8.37
N TYR A 164 -14.76 -16.38 -7.60
CA TYR A 164 -13.45 -15.98 -8.14
C TYR A 164 -12.30 -16.93 -7.78
N ALA A 165 -12.57 -18.01 -7.05
CA ALA A 165 -11.71 -19.18 -7.07
C ALA A 165 -12.14 -20.13 -8.21
N PRO A 166 -11.19 -20.82 -8.87
CA PRO A 166 -11.52 -21.90 -9.80
C PRO A 166 -12.40 -22.94 -9.12
N MET A 167 -13.52 -23.30 -9.76
CA MET A 167 -14.31 -24.45 -9.38
C MET A 167 -13.89 -25.62 -10.27
N ASN A 168 -13.52 -26.75 -9.65
CA ASN A 168 -13.43 -28.02 -10.34
C ASN A 168 -14.84 -28.57 -10.58
#